data_AF-A0A935LUW6-F1
#
_entry.id   AF-A0A935LUW6-F1
#
_cell.length_a   1.000
_cell.length_b   1.000
_cell.length_c   1.000
_cell.angle_alpha   90.00
_cell.angle_beta   90.00
_cell.angle_gamma   90.00
#
_symmetry.space_group_name_H-M   'P 1'
#
loop_
_entity.id
_entity.type
_entity.pdbx_description
1 polymer ?
#
loop_
_entity_poly.entity_id
_entity_poly.type
_entity_poly.pdbx_seq_one_letter_code
_entity_poly.pdbx_strand_id
1 'polypeptide(L)'
;MDSIKLNDILQLDNLNNVKIRFNLMFAQNWNPIELFKNGDISTMLDGQYWNYNKNKSYKQGQITIGLVKIKPTENFWLLFHIGQVTKDLDKLNGVGYEYQDLPEYEKYVGRLIVKFKTKLRQWFVTLNL
;
A
#
# COMPACT_ATOMS: atom_id res chain seq x y z
N MET A 1 -15.69 -22.05 -9.15
CA MET A 1 -14.30 -22.11 -8.68
C MET A 1 -14.16 -21.00 -7.65
N ASP A 2 -13.89 -21.36 -6.42
CA ASP A 2 -13.85 -20.40 -5.32
C ASP A 2 -12.63 -19.48 -5.50
N SER A 3 -12.84 -18.18 -5.30
CA SER A 3 -11.78 -17.19 -5.43
C SER A 3 -10.93 -17.16 -4.17
N ILE A 4 -9.61 -17.28 -4.30
CA ILE A 4 -8.68 -17.04 -3.19
C ILE A 4 -8.68 -15.53 -2.87
N LYS A 5 -8.96 -15.20 -1.61
CA LYS A 5 -8.90 -13.83 -1.09
C LYS A 5 -7.50 -13.50 -0.60
N LEU A 6 -7.16 -12.21 -0.60
CA LEU A 6 -5.91 -11.75 0.01
C LEU A 6 -5.85 -12.11 1.50
N ASN A 7 -6.98 -12.04 2.21
CA ASN A 7 -7.01 -12.34 3.63
C ASN A 7 -6.90 -13.84 3.97
N ASP A 8 -7.12 -14.74 2.99
CA ASP A 8 -6.83 -16.17 3.19
C ASP A 8 -5.31 -16.40 3.40
N ILE A 9 -4.50 -15.47 2.92
CA ILE A 9 -3.04 -15.47 3.05
C ILE A 9 -2.58 -14.62 4.24
N LEU A 10 -3.13 -13.41 4.38
CA LEU A 10 -2.67 -12.44 5.39
C LEU A 10 -3.30 -12.64 6.78
N GLN A 11 -4.43 -13.32 6.88
CA GLN A 11 -5.07 -13.64 8.18
C GLN A 11 -5.20 -12.42 9.11
N LEU A 12 -5.59 -11.26 8.57
CA LEU A 12 -5.84 -10.04 9.35
C LEU A 12 -7.21 -10.15 10.04
N ASP A 13 -7.26 -9.82 11.33
CA ASP A 13 -8.47 -9.94 12.14
C ASP A 13 -9.47 -8.79 11.89
N ASN A 14 -9.04 -7.54 12.07
CA ASN A 14 -9.90 -6.36 12.01
C ASN A 14 -9.77 -5.64 10.66
N LEU A 15 -10.43 -6.15 9.63
CA LEU A 15 -10.41 -5.60 8.28
C LEU A 15 -10.92 -4.15 8.19
N ASN A 16 -11.79 -3.71 9.11
CA ASN A 16 -12.25 -2.32 9.16
C ASN A 16 -11.14 -1.33 9.51
N ASN A 17 -10.06 -1.81 10.14
CA ASN A 17 -8.87 -1.04 10.48
C ASN A 17 -7.72 -1.24 9.47
N VAL A 18 -7.99 -1.84 8.32
CA VAL A 18 -7.00 -2.07 7.26
C VAL A 18 -7.26 -1.13 6.09
N LYS A 19 -6.21 -0.51 5.55
CA LYS A 19 -6.27 0.26 4.31
C LYS A 19 -5.26 -0.24 3.29
N ILE A 20 -5.75 -0.53 2.09
CA ILE A 20 -4.91 -0.90 0.96
C ILE A 20 -4.67 0.33 0.08
N ARG A 21 -3.41 0.64 -0.19
CA ARG A 21 -3.02 1.67 -1.16
C ARG A 21 -2.46 0.99 -2.40
N PHE A 22 -3.10 1.29 -3.54
CA PHE A 22 -2.64 0.91 -4.87
C PHE A 22 -1.76 2.02 -5.41
N ASN A 23 -0.45 1.88 -5.25
CA ASN A 23 0.51 2.88 -5.68
C ASN A 23 0.75 2.77 -7.18
N LEU A 24 0.32 3.80 -7.90
CA LEU A 24 0.44 3.95 -9.35
C LEU A 24 1.66 4.78 -9.76
N MET A 25 2.13 5.65 -8.87
CA MET A 25 3.27 6.52 -9.10
C MET A 25 3.84 6.99 -7.76
N PHE A 26 5.13 7.32 -7.76
CA PHE A 26 5.85 7.87 -6.61
C PHE A 26 6.71 9.02 -7.10
N ALA A 27 6.73 10.16 -6.41
CA ALA A 27 7.60 11.30 -6.76
C ALA A 27 7.63 11.67 -8.27
N GLN A 28 6.47 11.64 -8.94
CA GLN A 28 6.33 11.87 -10.40
C GLN A 28 6.85 10.73 -11.31
N ASN A 29 7.40 9.66 -10.76
CA ASN A 29 7.75 8.44 -11.49
C ASN A 29 6.49 7.60 -11.76
N TRP A 30 6.15 7.44 -13.05
CA TRP A 30 5.02 6.67 -13.55
C TRP A 30 5.30 5.16 -13.69
N ASN A 31 6.53 4.73 -13.38
CA ASN A 31 6.95 3.33 -13.35
C ASN A 31 7.39 2.91 -11.93
N PRO A 32 6.47 2.86 -10.96
CA PRO A 32 6.81 2.71 -9.54
C PRO A 32 7.49 1.37 -9.19
N ILE A 33 7.40 0.36 -10.07
CA ILE A 33 8.12 -0.91 -9.89
C ILE A 33 9.63 -0.78 -10.10
N GLU A 34 10.11 0.23 -10.83
CA GLU A 34 11.55 0.46 -10.99
C GLU A 34 12.22 0.84 -9.68
N LEU A 35 11.53 1.60 -8.83
CA LEU A 35 12.02 1.95 -7.48
C LEU A 35 12.23 0.68 -6.65
N PHE A 36 11.28 -0.26 -6.71
CA PHE A 36 11.43 -1.55 -6.04
C PHE A 36 12.63 -2.34 -6.57
N LYS A 37 12.79 -2.43 -7.89
CA LYS A 37 13.91 -3.16 -8.52
C LYS A 37 15.28 -2.53 -8.20
N ASN A 38 15.32 -1.22 -8.06
CA ASN A 38 16.55 -0.49 -7.75
C ASN A 38 16.84 -0.44 -6.23
N GLY A 39 15.96 -1.01 -5.40
CA GLY A 39 16.10 -1.01 -3.94
C GLY A 39 15.76 0.33 -3.28
N ASP A 40 15.14 1.28 -3.98
CA ASP A 40 14.69 2.56 -3.42
C ASP A 40 13.34 2.40 -2.71
N ILE A 41 13.36 1.65 -1.61
CA ILE A 41 12.19 1.40 -0.77
C ILE A 41 11.79 2.67 -0.02
N SER A 42 12.74 3.55 0.32
CA SER A 42 12.49 4.83 0.98
C SER A 42 11.49 5.70 0.20
N THR A 43 11.72 5.92 -1.10
CA THR A 43 10.82 6.73 -1.92
C THR A 43 9.42 6.09 -2.03
N MET A 44 9.35 4.76 -2.06
CA MET A 44 8.08 4.04 -2.07
C MET A 44 7.31 4.22 -0.75
N LEU A 45 8.00 4.18 0.38
CA LEU A 45 7.42 4.39 1.71
C LEU A 45 6.98 5.85 1.92
N ASP A 46 7.77 6.83 1.47
CA ASP A 46 7.38 8.23 1.48
C ASP A 46 6.06 8.45 0.73
N GLY A 47 5.94 7.84 -0.45
CA GLY A 47 4.71 7.85 -1.22
C GLY A 47 3.56 7.11 -0.53
N GLN A 48 3.83 5.94 0.06
CA GLN A 48 2.85 5.15 0.81
C GLN A 48 2.21 5.96 1.93
N TYR A 49 2.99 6.79 2.63
CA TYR A 49 2.57 7.61 3.78
C TYR A 49 2.37 9.09 3.46
N TRP A 50 2.23 9.42 2.17
CA TRP A 50 1.97 10.80 1.73
C TRP A 50 0.53 11.24 2.03
N ASN A 51 0.38 12.47 2.54
CA ASN A 51 -0.87 13.21 2.64
C ASN A 51 -1.03 14.21 1.50
N TYR A 52 -2.24 14.29 0.94
CA TYR A 52 -2.57 15.26 -0.11
C TYR A 52 -3.06 16.57 0.49
N ASN A 53 -3.09 17.65 -0.30
CA ASN A 53 -3.35 19.03 0.15
C ASN A 53 -4.58 19.27 1.04
N LYS A 54 -5.58 18.39 1.01
CA LYS A 54 -6.83 18.50 1.78
C LYS A 54 -7.20 17.19 2.49
N ASN A 55 -6.45 16.12 2.28
CA ASN A 55 -6.86 14.77 2.67
C ASN A 55 -5.72 14.06 3.39
N LYS A 56 -6.02 13.67 4.64
CA LYS A 56 -5.24 12.70 5.40
C LYS A 56 -5.48 11.29 4.84
N SER A 57 -4.40 10.56 4.57
CA SER A 57 -4.46 9.23 3.97
C SER A 57 -4.82 8.14 4.99
N TYR A 58 -4.45 8.28 6.26
CA TYR A 58 -4.64 7.25 7.30
C TYR A 58 -5.01 7.86 8.65
N LYS A 59 -5.37 6.99 9.59
CA LYS A 59 -5.54 7.28 11.02
C LYS A 59 -4.47 6.56 11.83
N GLN A 60 -4.15 7.09 13.01
CA GLN A 60 -3.30 6.40 13.97
C GLN A 60 -3.90 5.03 14.34
N GLY A 61 -3.04 4.01 14.46
CA GLY A 61 -3.41 2.63 14.75
C GLY A 61 -3.83 1.82 13.52
N GLN A 62 -4.00 2.43 12.35
CA GLN A 62 -4.46 1.77 11.13
C GLN A 62 -3.36 0.89 10.52
N ILE A 63 -3.73 -0.33 10.11
CA ILE A 63 -2.85 -1.20 9.32
C ILE A 63 -2.91 -0.75 7.86
N THR A 64 -1.76 -0.59 7.24
CA THR A 64 -1.61 -0.16 5.85
C THR A 64 -0.94 -1.24 5.03
N ILE A 65 -1.51 -1.53 3.87
CA ILE A 65 -0.97 -2.47 2.89
C ILE A 65 -0.58 -1.68 1.65
N GLY A 66 0.69 -1.73 1.29
CA GLY A 66 1.26 -1.10 0.10
C GLY A 66 1.36 -2.09 -1.05
N LEU A 67 0.59 -1.84 -2.11
CA LEU A 67 0.67 -2.57 -3.37
C LEU A 67 1.25 -1.65 -4.45
N VAL A 68 2.20 -2.15 -5.24
CA VAL A 68 2.80 -1.43 -6.38
C VAL A 68 2.46 -2.13 -7.69
N LYS A 69 2.11 -1.36 -8.72
CA LYS A 69 1.76 -1.91 -10.03
C LYS A 69 3.00 -2.45 -10.74
N ILE A 70 2.99 -3.71 -11.15
CA ILE A 70 4.15 -4.34 -11.82
C ILE A 70 4.26 -3.87 -13.28
N LYS A 71 3.12 -3.75 -13.98
CA LYS A 71 3.05 -3.27 -15.37
C LYS A 71 1.81 -2.41 -15.58
N PRO A 72 1.90 -1.30 -16.34
CA PRO A 72 0.76 -0.39 -16.54
C PRO A 72 -0.49 -1.04 -17.14
N THR A 73 -0.32 -1.98 -18.06
CA THR A 73 -1.41 -2.62 -18.83
C THR A 73 -1.98 -3.88 -18.18
N GLU A 74 -1.34 -4.40 -17.14
CA GLU A 74 -1.76 -5.63 -16.45
C GLU A 74 -2.43 -5.32 -15.10
N ASN A 75 -3.08 -6.33 -14.52
CA ASN A 75 -3.78 -6.23 -13.24
C ASN A 75 -2.99 -6.88 -12.10
N PHE A 76 -1.66 -6.95 -12.20
CA PHE A 76 -0.79 -7.55 -11.20
C PHE A 76 -0.13 -6.48 -10.33
N TRP A 77 -0.22 -6.72 -9.03
CA TRP A 77 0.24 -5.80 -8.00
C TRP A 77 1.15 -6.55 -7.04
N LEU A 78 2.35 -6.05 -6.83
CA LEU A 78 3.30 -6.60 -5.89
C LEU A 78 3.05 -6.00 -4.50
N LEU A 79 2.96 -6.84 -3.48
CA LEU A 79 3.03 -6.43 -2.09
C LEU A 79 4.45 -5.96 -1.78
N PHE A 80 4.63 -4.67 -1.50
CA PHE A 80 5.93 -4.12 -1.13
C PHE A 80 6.00 -3.64 0.32
N HIS A 81 4.86 -3.54 1.02
CA HIS A 81 4.84 -3.07 2.40
C HIS A 81 3.59 -3.53 3.16
N ILE A 82 3.75 -3.90 4.43
CA ILE A 82 2.67 -3.95 5.43
C ILE A 82 3.20 -3.31 6.72
N GLY A 83 2.49 -2.31 7.22
CA GLY A 83 2.89 -1.59 8.43
C GLY A 83 1.68 -1.01 9.17
N GLN A 84 1.93 -0.47 10.36
CA GLN A 84 0.94 0.19 11.19
C GLN A 84 1.30 1.65 11.39
N VAL A 85 0.33 2.55 11.21
CA VAL A 85 0.52 3.98 11.52
C VAL A 85 0.63 4.16 13.02
N THR A 86 1.76 4.67 13.50
CA THR A 86 2.02 4.90 14.92
C THR A 86 1.66 6.32 15.34
N LYS A 87 1.74 7.29 14.42
CA LYS A 87 1.45 8.70 14.70
C LYS A 87 1.05 9.48 13.45
N ASP A 88 0.12 10.42 13.61
CA ASP A 88 -0.20 11.45 12.62
C ASP A 88 0.67 12.69 12.89
N LEU A 89 1.42 13.14 11.89
CA LEU A 89 2.32 14.29 11.99
C LEU A 89 1.61 15.62 11.70
N ASP A 90 0.31 15.58 11.40
CA ASP A 90 -0.52 16.73 10.99
C ASP A 90 0.05 17.51 9.79
N LYS A 91 0.81 16.81 8.93
CA LYS A 91 1.47 17.38 7.75
C LYS A 91 0.68 17.05 6.50
N LEU A 92 0.33 18.07 5.73
CA LEU A 92 -0.25 17.97 4.38
C LEU A 92 0.82 18.20 3.32
N ASN A 93 0.60 17.70 2.10
CA ASN A 93 1.55 17.78 0.97
C ASN A 93 2.94 17.23 1.34
N GLY A 94 2.96 16.09 2.02
CA GLY A 94 4.19 15.50 2.51
C GLY A 94 3.95 14.13 3.13
N VAL A 95 5.04 13.47 3.51
CA VAL A 95 5.00 12.32 4.42
C VAL A 95 4.34 12.75 5.72
N GLY A 96 3.17 12.20 5.99
CA GLY A 96 2.26 12.67 7.03
C GLY A 96 2.21 11.82 8.28
N TYR A 97 2.97 10.71 8.32
CA TYR A 97 2.83 9.69 9.34
C TYR A 97 4.17 9.12 9.77
N GLU A 98 4.28 8.80 11.05
CA GLU A 98 5.22 7.76 11.52
C GLU A 98 4.50 6.41 11.42
N TYR A 99 5.28 5.36 11.18
CA TYR A 99 4.78 4.00 11.07
C TYR A 99 5.84 3.02 11.57
N GLN A 100 5.39 1.79 11.78
CA GLN A 100 6.26 0.65 12.03
C GLN A 100 5.90 -0.47 11.06
N ASP A 101 6.90 -1.25 10.65
CA ASP A 101 6.68 -2.47 9.89
C ASP A 101 5.99 -3.52 10.77
N LEU A 102 5.27 -4.46 10.15
CA LEU A 102 4.70 -5.62 10.82
C LEU A 102 5.50 -6.87 10.43
N PRO A 103 6.49 -7.30 11.24
CA PRO A 103 7.47 -8.34 10.87
C PRO A 103 6.84 -9.70 10.53
N GLU A 104 5.69 -10.02 11.10
CA GLU A 104 4.95 -11.26 10.81
C GLU A 104 4.57 -11.40 9.32
N TYR A 105 4.53 -10.29 8.59
CA TYR A 105 4.22 -10.24 7.16
C TYR A 105 5.44 -10.10 6.24
N GLU A 106 6.65 -9.96 6.78
CA GLU A 106 7.89 -9.76 6.02
C GLU A 106 8.09 -10.86 4.97
N LYS A 107 7.70 -12.10 5.29
CA LYS A 107 7.77 -13.24 4.38
C LYS A 107 7.00 -13.04 3.06
N TYR A 108 5.98 -12.19 3.03
CA TYR A 108 5.18 -11.90 1.84
C TYR A 108 5.67 -10.66 1.06
N VAL A 109 6.36 -9.74 1.73
CA VAL A 109 6.85 -8.50 1.13
C VAL A 109 7.85 -8.82 0.02
N GLY A 110 7.65 -8.20 -1.16
CA GLY A 110 8.45 -8.44 -2.37
C GLY A 110 8.17 -9.77 -3.06
N ARG A 111 7.24 -10.59 -2.55
CA ARG A 111 6.96 -11.95 -3.09
C ARG A 111 5.51 -12.16 -3.48
N LEU A 112 4.56 -11.62 -2.71
CA LEU A 112 3.14 -11.81 -2.96
C LEU A 112 2.66 -10.90 -4.11
N ILE A 113 2.17 -11.52 -5.18
CA ILE A 113 1.56 -10.83 -6.32
C ILE A 113 0.05 -11.05 -6.30
N VAL A 114 -0.70 -9.96 -6.25
CA VAL A 114 -2.16 -9.96 -6.27
C VAL A 114 -2.66 -9.60 -7.67
N LYS A 115 -3.49 -10.47 -8.26
CA LYS A 115 -4.22 -10.14 -9.49
C LYS A 115 -5.52 -9.44 -9.13
N PHE A 116 -5.58 -8.13 -9.31
CA PHE A 116 -6.76 -7.33 -8.97
C PHE A 116 -7.06 -6.30 -10.08
N LYS A 117 -8.26 -6.43 -10.68
CA LYS A 117 -8.75 -5.48 -11.69
C LYS A 117 -9.36 -4.28 -10.97
N THR A 118 -8.57 -3.22 -10.79
CA THR A 118 -9.08 -1.94 -10.30
C THR A 118 -9.99 -1.32 -11.36
N LYS A 119 -11.24 -1.00 -11.05
CA LYS A 119 -12.14 -0.32 -12.01
C LYS A 119 -11.89 1.20 -12.12
N LEU A 120 -11.03 1.81 -11.30
CA LEU A 120 -10.99 3.27 -11.20
C LEU A 120 -9.61 3.88 -11.03
N ARG A 121 -9.53 5.06 -11.67
CA ARG A 121 -8.64 6.22 -11.50
C ARG A 121 -8.72 6.79 -10.08
N GLN A 122 -8.54 5.97 -9.04
CA GLN A 122 -8.78 6.32 -7.64
C GLN A 122 -7.69 5.75 -6.71
N TRP A 123 -7.17 6.63 -5.85
CA TRP A 123 -5.91 6.47 -5.12
C TRP A 123 -5.98 5.54 -3.89
N PHE A 124 -7.19 5.20 -3.44
CA PHE A 124 -7.43 4.31 -2.29
C PHE A 124 -8.76 3.57 -2.51
N VAL A 125 -8.80 2.28 -2.15
CA VAL A 125 -10.04 1.50 -2.13
C VAL A 125 -10.18 0.88 -0.75
N THR A 126 -11.29 1.17 -0.06
CA THR A 126 -11.74 0.36 1.07
C THR A 126 -12.45 -0.85 0.47
N LEU A 127 -11.75 -1.98 0.38
CA LEU A 127 -12.37 -3.23 -0.09
C LEU A 127 -13.00 -3.95 1.11
N ASN A 128 -14.26 -4.34 0.96
CA ASN A 128 -14.79 -5.46 1.71
C ASN A 128 -14.04 -6.71 1.20
N LEU A 129 -13.01 -7.13 1.94
CA LEU A 129 -12.26 -8.37 1.70
C LEU A 129 -13.05 -9.56 2.25
#